data_AF-A0A530BPW6-F1
#
_entry.id   AF-A0A530BPW6-F1
#
_cell.length_a   1.000
_cell.length_b   1.000
_cell.length_c   1.000
_cell.angle_alpha   90.00
_cell.angle_beta   90.00
_cell.angle_gamma   90.00
#
_symmetry.space_group_name_H-M   'P 1'
#
loop_
_entity.id
_entity.type
_entity.pdbx_description
1 polymer ?
#
loop_
_entity_poly.entity_id
_entity_poly.type
_entity_poly.pdbx_seq_one_letter_code
_entity_poly.pdbx_strand_id
1 'polypeptide(L)'
;FKAVRGPVEAGRALRTRQRAGQRTGILFGRERFGLYNEEVGLADEIVTFPVDPGFSSLNIAQAVLLMSYEWMKSGLDDETQTNFSGPELVPATKEQLQSLFTYLEGALEARGYFRPEGKKPKMVDNLRAVLTRAGFAEPELKVLRG
;
A
#
# COMPACT_ATOMS: atom_id res chain seq x y z
N PHE A 1 3.22 12.85 35.12
CA PHE A 1 3.62 13.02 33.70
C PHE A 1 2.68 12.19 32.84
N LYS A 2 2.05 12.78 31.81
CA LYS A 2 1.14 12.04 30.92
C LYS A 2 1.95 11.37 29.82
N ALA A 3 1.56 10.16 29.41
CA ALA A 3 2.17 9.50 28.27
C ALA A 3 1.86 10.29 26.99
N VAL A 4 2.85 10.41 26.10
CA VAL A 4 2.69 11.04 24.78
C VAL A 4 2.80 9.95 23.73
N ARG A 5 1.85 9.89 22.80
CA ARG A 5 1.80 8.86 21.75
C ARG A 5 1.56 9.46 20.38
N GLY A 6 1.99 8.73 19.35
CA GLY A 6 1.53 8.96 17.98
C GLY A 6 0.08 8.48 17.80
N PRO A 7 -0.60 8.92 16.73
CA PRO A 7 -2.01 8.62 16.49
C PRO A 7 -2.29 7.12 16.30
N VAL A 8 -1.37 6.37 15.69
CA VAL A 8 -1.48 4.91 15.51
C VAL A 8 -1.50 4.18 16.85
N GLU A 9 -0.54 4.49 17.73
CA GLU A 9 -0.45 3.87 19.06
C GLU A 9 -1.65 4.23 19.92
N ALA A 10 -2.06 5.51 19.90
CA ALA A 10 -3.23 5.98 20.63
C ALA A 10 -4.52 5.29 20.14
N GLY A 11 -4.71 5.14 18.83
CA GLY A 11 -5.84 4.44 18.25
C GLY A 11 -5.92 2.98 18.70
N ARG A 12 -4.79 2.25 18.66
CA ARG A 12 -4.70 0.86 19.16
C ARG A 12 -4.97 0.77 20.65
N ALA A 13 -4.43 1.69 21.46
CA ALA A 13 -4.68 1.71 22.90
C ALA A 13 -6.16 1.97 23.23
N LEU A 14 -6.79 2.92 22.55
CA LEU A 14 -8.23 3.18 22.66
C LEU A 14 -9.04 1.92 22.29
N ARG A 15 -8.68 1.23 21.20
CA ARG A 15 -9.37 0.01 20.76
C ARG A 15 -9.29 -1.09 21.80
N THR A 16 -8.11 -1.32 22.38
CA THR A 16 -7.90 -2.32 23.43
C THR A 16 -8.78 -2.02 24.65
N ARG A 17 -8.83 -0.76 25.11
CA ARG A 17 -9.70 -0.34 26.22
C ARG A 17 -11.19 -0.51 25.90
N GLN A 18 -11.61 -0.12 24.70
CA GLN A 18 -12.99 -0.27 24.26
C GLN A 18 -13.40 -1.75 24.17
N ARG A 19 -12.54 -2.63 23.66
CA ARG A 19 -12.78 -4.09 23.64
C ARG A 19 -12.84 -4.69 25.05
N ALA A 20 -12.15 -4.09 26.02
CA ALA A 20 -12.27 -4.43 27.43
C ALA A 20 -13.52 -3.84 28.12
N GLY A 21 -14.45 -3.23 27.36
CA GLY A 21 -15.71 -2.68 27.88
C GLY A 21 -15.58 -1.30 28.55
N GLN A 22 -14.42 -0.65 28.47
CA GLN A 22 -14.21 0.66 29.06
C GLN A 22 -14.81 1.77 28.17
N ARG A 23 -15.28 2.85 28.79
CA ARG A 23 -15.69 4.06 28.07
C ARG A 23 -14.44 4.85 27.70
N THR A 24 -14.26 5.10 26.41
CA THR A 24 -13.12 5.84 25.86
C THR A 24 -13.60 7.10 25.16
N GLY A 25 -12.80 8.17 25.19
CA GLY A 25 -13.08 9.42 24.50
C GLY A 25 -11.80 10.11 24.04
N ILE A 26 -11.93 10.97 23.03
CA ILE A 26 -10.84 11.81 22.53
C ILE A 26 -11.28 13.26 22.71
N LEU A 27 -10.44 14.05 23.38
CA LEU A 27 -10.67 15.48 23.61
C LEU A 27 -9.98 16.27 22.51
N PHE A 28 -10.72 17.12 21.82
CA PHE A 28 -10.18 18.06 20.83
C PHE A 28 -10.25 19.48 21.38
N GLY A 29 -9.14 20.18 21.25
CA GLY A 29 -9.04 21.58 21.64
C GLY A 29 -9.73 22.52 20.66
N ARG A 30 -9.87 23.77 21.07
CA ARG A 30 -10.41 24.84 20.23
C ARG A 30 -9.41 25.18 19.12
N GLU A 31 -9.89 25.59 17.95
CA GLU A 31 -9.04 25.76 16.77
C GLU A 31 -7.88 26.75 16.97
N ARG A 32 -8.10 27.87 17.67
CA ARG A 32 -7.08 28.93 17.80
C ARG A 32 -6.06 28.68 18.91
N PHE A 33 -6.42 27.96 19.97
CA PHE A 33 -5.59 27.88 21.18
C PHE A 33 -5.59 26.51 21.86
N GLY A 34 -6.20 25.51 21.23
CA GLY A 34 -6.17 24.13 21.71
C GLY A 34 -6.97 23.91 22.99
N LEU A 35 -6.50 22.94 23.78
CA LEU A 35 -7.03 22.60 25.09
C LEU A 35 -6.37 23.49 26.16
N TYR A 36 -7.13 23.88 27.17
CA TYR A 36 -6.56 24.47 28.38
C TYR A 36 -5.76 23.44 29.17
N ASN A 37 -4.80 23.90 29.97
CA ASN A 37 -3.98 23.01 30.82
C ASN A 37 -4.83 22.15 31.76
N GLU A 38 -5.94 22.69 32.27
CA GLU A 38 -6.89 21.96 33.12
C GLU A 38 -7.59 20.84 32.34
N GLU A 39 -7.98 21.08 31.08
CA GLU A 39 -8.60 20.10 30.18
C GLU A 39 -7.59 18.99 29.82
N VAL A 40 -6.33 19.36 29.52
CA VAL A 40 -5.24 18.39 29.34
C VAL A 40 -5.03 17.58 30.62
N GLY A 41 -5.15 18.22 31.79
CA GLY A 41 -5.07 17.63 33.12
C GLY A 41 -6.04 16.48 33.36
N LEU A 42 -7.20 16.48 32.70
CA LEU A 42 -8.21 15.41 32.79
C LEU A 42 -7.95 14.21 31.88
N ALA A 43 -7.15 14.35 30.82
CA ALA A 43 -6.91 13.28 29.86
C ALA A 43 -5.91 12.23 30.37
N ASP A 44 -6.07 10.95 30.07
CA ASP A 44 -5.07 9.94 30.49
C ASP A 44 -3.74 10.08 29.74
N GLU A 45 -3.80 10.50 28.48
CA GLU A 45 -2.69 10.51 27.53
C GLU A 45 -2.79 11.72 26.58
N ILE A 46 -1.66 12.08 25.97
CA ILE A 46 -1.57 13.13 24.94
C ILE A 46 -1.26 12.46 23.61
N VAL A 47 -1.97 12.85 22.56
CA VAL A 47 -1.70 12.40 21.18
C VAL A 47 -1.03 13.53 20.41
N THR A 48 0.11 13.24 19.80
CA THR A 48 0.87 14.19 18.97
C THR A 48 1.00 13.66 17.56
N PHE A 49 0.61 14.47 16.58
CA PHE A 49 0.80 14.14 15.17
C PHE A 49 2.25 14.45 14.73
N PRO A 50 2.90 13.58 13.93
CA PRO A 50 4.20 13.87 13.34
C PRO A 50 4.04 14.85 12.17
N VAL A 51 3.80 16.11 12.49
CA VAL A 51 3.68 17.23 11.53
C VAL A 51 5.00 17.99 11.42
N ASP A 52 5.12 18.84 10.39
CA ASP A 52 6.26 19.73 10.23
C ASP A 52 6.45 20.59 11.51
N PRO A 53 7.61 20.58 12.17
CA PRO A 53 7.86 21.42 13.34
C PRO A 53 7.70 22.93 13.07
N GLY A 54 7.94 23.38 11.83
CA GLY A 54 7.73 24.76 11.39
C GLY A 54 6.27 25.13 11.15
N PHE A 55 5.39 24.14 11.03
CA PHE A 55 3.94 24.33 10.89
C PHE A 55 3.19 23.21 11.63
N SER A 56 3.28 23.25 12.95
CA SER A 56 2.85 22.16 13.83
C SER A 56 1.37 22.18 14.22
N SER A 57 0.61 23.15 13.71
CA SER A 57 -0.82 23.30 14.01
C SER A 57 -1.67 22.77 12.87
N LEU A 58 -2.38 21.67 13.12
CA LEU A 58 -3.44 21.18 12.25
C LEU A 58 -4.75 21.93 12.53
N ASN A 59 -5.54 22.16 11.48
CA ASN A 59 -6.92 22.58 11.68
C ASN A 59 -7.68 21.50 12.48
N ILE A 60 -8.61 21.93 13.33
CA ILE A 60 -9.34 21.02 14.22
C ILE A 60 -10.08 19.89 13.47
N ALA A 61 -10.70 20.20 12.33
CA ALA A 61 -11.42 19.19 11.54
C ALA A 61 -10.45 18.16 10.95
N GLN A 62 -9.21 18.57 10.60
CA GLN A 62 -8.16 17.66 10.14
C GLN A 62 -7.71 16.73 11.27
N ALA A 63 -7.49 17.27 12.49
CA ALA A 63 -7.13 16.45 13.64
C ALA A 63 -8.22 15.43 13.99
N VAL A 64 -9.50 15.84 13.94
CA VAL A 64 -10.66 14.96 14.14
C VAL A 64 -10.73 13.88 13.06
N LEU A 65 -10.55 14.25 11.79
CA LEU A 65 -10.54 13.30 10.68
C LEU A 65 -9.43 12.26 10.84
N LEU A 66 -8.20 12.68 11.12
CA LEU A 66 -7.06 11.78 11.29
C LEU A 66 -7.28 10.80 12.46
N MET A 67 -7.73 11.29 13.62
CA MET A 67 -8.02 10.39 14.75
C MET A 67 -9.19 9.46 14.47
N SER A 68 -10.23 9.92 13.78
CA SER A 68 -11.37 9.08 13.40
C SER A 68 -10.97 7.98 12.42
N TYR A 69 -10.07 8.31 11.49
CA TYR A 69 -9.51 7.37 10.54
C TYR A 69 -8.60 6.33 11.22
N GLU A 70 -7.71 6.74 12.11
CA GLU A 70 -6.89 5.79 12.88
C GLU A 70 -7.73 4.94 13.84
N TRP A 71 -8.80 5.50 14.41
CA TRP A 71 -9.78 4.73 15.17
C TRP A 71 -10.45 3.65 14.32
N MET A 72 -10.92 3.99 13.11
CA MET A 72 -11.50 3.03 12.18
C MET A 72 -10.49 1.93 11.82
N LYS A 73 -9.27 2.34 11.41
CA LYS A 73 -8.18 1.42 11.04
C LYS A 73 -7.83 0.43 12.16
N SER A 74 -7.78 0.89 13.41
CA SER A 74 -7.49 0.01 14.55
C SER A 74 -8.52 -1.12 14.76
N GLY A 75 -9.69 -1.02 14.12
CA GLY A 75 -10.72 -2.05 14.12
C GLY A 75 -10.64 -3.02 12.94
N LEU A 76 -9.80 -2.78 11.94
CA LEU A 76 -9.61 -3.68 10.80
C LEU A 76 -8.80 -4.90 11.21
N ASP A 77 -9.13 -6.06 10.64
CA ASP A 77 -8.32 -7.27 10.78
C ASP A 77 -7.03 -7.16 9.95
N ASP A 78 -7.08 -6.43 8.83
CA ASP A 78 -5.94 -6.09 7.99
C ASP A 78 -5.98 -4.57 7.67
N GLU A 79 -4.94 -3.84 8.09
CA GLU A 79 -4.83 -2.39 7.88
C GLU A 79 -4.70 -1.99 6.39
N THR A 80 -4.40 -2.95 5.50
CA THR A 80 -4.31 -2.76 4.05
C THR A 80 -5.61 -3.08 3.32
N GLN A 81 -6.63 -3.55 4.05
CA GLN A 81 -7.93 -3.87 3.47
C GLN A 81 -8.58 -2.63 2.85
N THR A 82 -9.08 -2.79 1.63
CA THR A 82 -9.81 -1.76 0.90
C THR A 82 -11.22 -2.24 0.60
N ASN A 83 -12.15 -1.30 0.40
CA ASN A 83 -13.53 -1.64 0.03
C ASN A 83 -13.64 -2.25 -1.37
N PHE A 84 -12.65 -1.97 -2.23
CA PHE A 84 -12.59 -2.46 -3.60
C PHE A 84 -11.14 -2.80 -3.94
N SER A 85 -10.92 -4.01 -4.45
CA SER A 85 -9.65 -4.43 -5.03
C SER A 85 -9.83 -4.74 -6.52
N GLY A 86 -8.77 -4.51 -7.30
CA GLY A 86 -8.70 -4.98 -8.67
C GLY A 86 -8.57 -6.51 -8.74
N PRO A 87 -8.75 -7.11 -9.94
CA PRO A 87 -8.52 -8.54 -10.10
C PRO A 87 -7.07 -8.87 -9.75
N GLU A 88 -6.88 -9.96 -9.01
CA GLU A 88 -5.55 -10.47 -8.70
C GLU A 88 -4.91 -10.99 -10.00
N LEU A 89 -3.89 -10.29 -10.49
CA LEU A 89 -3.10 -10.71 -11.64
C LEU A 89 -2.07 -11.73 -11.17
N VAL A 90 -2.45 -13.01 -11.23
CA VAL A 90 -1.53 -14.11 -10.93
C VAL A 90 -0.51 -14.22 -12.07
N PRO A 91 0.80 -14.19 -11.78
CA PRO A 91 1.83 -14.37 -12.80
C PRO A 91 1.63 -15.67 -13.57
N ALA A 92 1.82 -15.62 -14.88
CA ALA A 92 1.76 -16.80 -15.72
C ALA A 92 2.82 -17.82 -15.31
N THR A 93 2.48 -19.09 -15.49
CA THR A 93 3.39 -20.21 -15.24
C THR A 93 4.60 -20.15 -16.19
N LYS A 94 5.71 -20.79 -15.79
CA LYS A 94 6.90 -20.86 -16.63
C LYS A 94 6.60 -21.58 -17.94
N GLU A 95 5.73 -22.58 -17.91
CA GLU A 95 5.28 -23.33 -19.08
C GLU A 95 4.56 -22.44 -20.09
N GLN A 96 3.65 -21.58 -19.63
CA GLN A 96 2.95 -20.61 -20.49
C GLN A 96 3.90 -19.59 -21.11
N LEU A 97 4.90 -19.13 -20.34
CA LEU A 97 5.92 -18.20 -20.81
C LEU A 97 6.86 -18.85 -21.84
N GLN A 98 7.34 -20.08 -21.59
CA GLN A 98 8.15 -20.82 -22.56
C GLN A 98 7.38 -21.09 -23.85
N SER A 99 6.09 -21.41 -23.75
CA SER A 99 5.23 -21.58 -24.92
C SER A 99 5.06 -20.26 -25.71
N LEU A 100 5.07 -19.09 -25.05
CA LEU A 100 5.14 -17.80 -25.75
C LEU A 100 6.49 -17.64 -26.48
N PHE A 101 7.61 -18.02 -25.87
CA PHE A 101 8.93 -17.93 -26.51
C PHE A 101 9.02 -18.78 -27.76
N THR A 102 8.57 -20.03 -27.70
CA THR A 102 8.54 -20.90 -28.90
C THR A 102 7.70 -20.28 -30.02
N TYR A 103 6.53 -19.71 -29.68
CA TYR A 103 5.68 -19.03 -30.66
C TYR A 103 6.37 -17.82 -31.30
N LEU A 104 6.92 -16.91 -30.48
CA LEU A 104 7.56 -15.69 -30.97
C LEU A 104 8.84 -15.99 -31.75
N GLU A 105 9.66 -16.94 -31.30
CA GLU A 105 10.85 -17.37 -32.03
C GLU A 105 10.48 -17.90 -33.43
N GLY A 106 9.47 -18.76 -33.54
CA GLY A 106 8.99 -19.25 -34.83
C GLY A 106 8.46 -18.13 -35.75
N ALA A 107 7.66 -17.22 -35.20
CA ALA A 107 7.10 -16.10 -35.95
C ALA A 107 8.18 -15.12 -36.46
N LEU A 108 9.17 -14.81 -35.61
CA LEU A 108 10.30 -13.93 -35.95
C LEU A 108 11.26 -14.59 -36.94
N GLU A 109 11.52 -15.89 -36.79
CA GLU A 109 12.34 -16.66 -37.73
C GLU A 109 11.73 -16.70 -39.12
N ALA A 110 10.42 -16.91 -39.24
CA ALA A 110 9.70 -16.88 -40.52
C ALA A 110 9.80 -15.53 -41.25
N ARG A 111 10.09 -14.43 -40.52
CA ARG A 111 10.31 -13.09 -41.06
C ARG A 111 11.79 -12.74 -41.25
N GLY A 112 12.70 -13.66 -40.96
CA GLY A 112 14.15 -13.46 -41.13
C GLY A 112 14.78 -12.53 -40.08
N TYR A 113 14.15 -12.38 -38.91
CA TYR A 113 14.62 -11.48 -37.84
C TYR A 113 16.00 -11.86 -37.29
N PHE A 114 16.30 -13.15 -37.18
CA PHE A 114 17.54 -13.65 -36.57
C PHE A 114 18.73 -13.70 -37.56
N ARG A 115 19.18 -12.54 -38.04
CA ARG A 115 20.33 -12.44 -38.96
C ARG A 115 21.41 -11.47 -38.45
N PRO A 116 22.71 -11.78 -38.66
CA PRO A 116 23.27 -13.01 -39.24
C PRO A 116 23.14 -14.23 -38.30
N GLU A 117 23.17 -15.44 -38.84
CA GLU A 117 22.88 -16.69 -38.09
C GLU A 117 23.74 -16.87 -36.83
N GLY A 118 25.03 -16.50 -36.89
CA GLY A 118 25.93 -16.58 -35.74
C GLY A 118 25.52 -15.72 -34.54
N LYS A 119 24.60 -14.75 -34.71
CA LYS A 119 24.04 -13.93 -33.63
C LYS A 119 22.70 -14.43 -33.10
N LYS A 120 22.07 -15.41 -33.76
CA LYS A 120 20.74 -15.93 -33.38
C LYS A 120 20.66 -16.33 -31.91
N PRO A 121 21.61 -17.10 -31.32
CA PRO A 121 21.52 -17.51 -29.91
C PRO A 121 21.42 -16.30 -28.96
N LYS A 122 22.30 -15.30 -29.14
CA LYS A 122 22.31 -14.08 -28.31
C LYS A 122 21.04 -13.25 -28.48
N MET A 123 20.48 -13.20 -29.69
CA MET A 123 19.23 -12.48 -29.95
C MET A 123 18.04 -13.15 -29.26
N VAL A 124 17.98 -14.49 -29.28
CA VAL A 124 16.97 -15.27 -28.56
C VAL A 124 17.10 -15.06 -27.05
N ASP A 125 18.31 -15.15 -26.50
CA ASP A 125 18.55 -14.92 -25.06
C ASP A 125 18.10 -13.52 -24.62
N ASN A 126 18.41 -12.49 -25.41
CA ASN A 126 17.98 -11.12 -25.14
C ASN A 126 16.45 -10.99 -25.17
N LEU A 127 15.78 -11.60 -26.16
CA LEU A 127 14.32 -11.59 -26.27
C LEU A 127 13.67 -12.24 -25.04
N ARG A 128 14.17 -13.42 -24.63
CA ARG A 128 13.71 -14.13 -23.44
C ARG A 128 13.95 -13.33 -22.16
N ALA A 129 15.10 -12.68 -22.05
CA ALA A 129 15.44 -11.86 -20.88
C ALA A 129 14.48 -10.67 -20.71
N VAL A 130 14.17 -9.96 -21.81
CA VAL A 130 13.22 -8.83 -21.79
C VAL A 130 11.82 -9.29 -21.37
N LEU A 131 11.32 -10.37 -21.96
CA LEU A 131 9.97 -10.86 -21.72
C LEU A 131 9.80 -11.58 -20.37
N THR A 132 10.87 -12.16 -19.82
CA THR A 132 10.83 -12.77 -18.48
C THR A 132 10.74 -11.73 -17.37
N ARG A 133 11.35 -10.54 -17.56
CA ARG A 133 11.38 -9.48 -16.54
C ARG A 133 9.99 -8.89 -16.23
N ALA A 134 9.07 -8.92 -17.20
CA ALA A 134 7.80 -8.23 -17.09
C ALA A 134 6.79 -8.93 -16.15
N GLY A 135 7.00 -10.20 -15.80
CA GLY A 135 6.12 -10.90 -14.85
C GLY A 135 4.66 -11.05 -15.32
N PHE A 136 4.45 -11.22 -16.63
CA PHE A 136 3.14 -11.24 -17.27
C PHE A 136 2.17 -12.26 -16.63
N ALA A 137 0.90 -11.87 -16.53
CA ALA A 137 -0.20 -12.77 -16.23
C ALA A 137 -0.69 -13.50 -17.50
N GLU A 138 -1.43 -14.60 -17.32
CA GLU A 138 -1.94 -15.39 -18.45
C GLU A 138 -2.75 -14.58 -19.48
N PRO A 139 -3.65 -13.65 -19.09
CA PRO A 139 -4.38 -12.84 -20.06
C PRO A 139 -3.46 -11.96 -20.92
N GLU A 140 -2.38 -11.45 -20.35
CA GLU A 140 -1.40 -10.63 -21.06
C GLU A 140 -0.60 -11.48 -22.06
N LEU A 141 -0.24 -12.71 -21.68
CA LEU A 141 0.37 -13.65 -22.62
C LEU A 141 -0.55 -13.99 -23.79
N LYS A 142 -1.87 -14.08 -23.57
CA LYS A 142 -2.85 -14.30 -24.65
C LYS A 142 -2.89 -13.11 -25.60
N VAL A 143 -2.85 -11.89 -25.08
CA VAL A 143 -2.77 -10.66 -25.89
C VAL A 143 -1.48 -10.62 -26.72
N LEU A 144 -0.33 -11.02 -26.14
CA LEU A 144 0.95 -11.06 -26.87
C LEU A 144 1.01 -12.14 -27.96
N ARG A 145 0.16 -13.18 -27.87
CA ARG A 145 0.07 -14.24 -28.89
C ARG A 145 -0.87 -13.88 -30.05
N GLY A 146 -1.93 -13.12 -29.76
CA GLY A 146 -2.91 -12.67 -30.76
C GLY A 146 -2.30 -11.70 -31.77
#